data_AF-A0A2V2RL06-F1
#
_entry.id   AF-A0A2V2RL06-F1
#
_cell.length_a   1.000
_cell.length_b   1.000
_cell.length_c   1.000
_cell.angle_alpha   90.00
_cell.angle_beta   90.00
_cell.angle_gamma   90.00
#
_symmetry.space_group_name_H-M   'P 1'
#
loop_
_entity.id
_entity.type
_entity.pdbx_description
1 polymer ?
#
loop_
_entity_poly.entity_id
_entity_poly.type
_entity_poly.pdbx_seq_one_letter_code
_entity_poly.pdbx_strand_id
1 'polypeptide(L)' 'MTKRRRGTIVPEITSDTGRKFVELKKEGATHTHAVDELVAAAFLGPANGRKVLHKNGDLSDSRPENLKYGPYPADTSN' A
#
# COMPACT_ATOMS: atom_id res chain seq x y z
N MET A 1 3.98 10.70 34.04
CA MET A 1 2.59 10.86 33.57
C MET A 1 2.53 10.34 32.12
N THR A 2 2.20 9.07 31.94
CA THR A 2 2.25 8.40 30.63
C THR A 2 1.03 8.79 29.82
N LYS A 3 1.18 9.59 28.75
CA LYS A 3 0.07 9.89 27.83
C LYS A 3 -0.49 8.58 27.29
N ARG A 4 -1.72 8.23 27.66
CA ARG A 4 -2.50 7.17 27.01
C ARG A 4 -2.63 7.54 25.53
N ARG A 5 -1.87 6.89 24.66
CA ARG A 5 -2.06 7.03 23.21
C ARG A 5 -3.39 6.34 22.89
N ARG A 6 -4.42 7.12 22.56
CA ARG A 6 -5.58 6.56 21.85
C ARG A 6 -5.09 6.21 20.45
N GLY A 7 -5.26 4.96 20.04
CA GLY A 7 -4.99 4.57 18.66
C GLY A 7 -5.87 5.41 17.72
N THR A 8 -5.28 5.90 16.64
CA THR A 8 -5.99 6.62 15.58
C THR A 8 -5.79 5.87 14.27
N ILE A 9 -6.80 5.92 13.40
CA ILE A 9 -6.61 5.52 12.02
C ILE A 9 -5.71 6.58 11.37
N VAL A 10 -4.63 6.14 10.74
CA VAL A 10 -3.69 7.03 10.04
C VAL A 10 -4.40 7.59 8.80
N PRO A 11 -4.34 8.90 8.54
CA PRO A 11 -4.93 9.47 7.33
C PRO A 11 -4.22 8.94 6.08
N GLU A 12 -4.99 8.72 5.02
CA GLU A 12 -4.47 8.34 3.71
C GLU A 12 -4.21 9.58 2.83
N ILE A 13 -3.17 9.49 2.01
CA ILE A 13 -2.80 10.44 0.97
C ILE A 13 -3.15 9.77 -0.37
N THR A 14 -3.91 10.44 -1.22
CA THR A 14 -4.26 9.93 -2.55
C THR A 14 -3.39 10.63 -3.59
N SER A 15 -2.74 9.87 -4.47
CA SER A 15 -1.99 10.43 -5.60
C SER A 15 -2.92 10.92 -6.71
N ASP A 16 -2.36 11.66 -7.67
CA ASP A 16 -3.01 12.03 -8.93
C ASP A 16 -3.55 10.81 -9.71
N THR A 17 -2.87 9.66 -9.61
CA THR A 17 -3.29 8.38 -10.20
C THR A 17 -4.35 7.63 -9.40
N GLY A 18 -4.80 8.16 -8.25
CA GLY A 18 -5.78 7.53 -7.37
C GLY A 18 -5.21 6.46 -6.42
N ARG A 19 -3.90 6.20 -6.47
CA ARG A 19 -3.23 5.26 -5.56
C ARG A 19 -3.13 5.86 -4.16
N LYS A 20 -3.39 5.04 -3.15
CA LYS A 20 -3.42 5.46 -1.74
C LYS A 20 -2.11 5.17 -1.03
N PHE A 21 -1.68 6.10 -0.20
CA PHE A 21 -0.46 6.05 0.59
C PHE A 21 -0.73 6.43 2.05
N VAL A 22 0.11 5.94 2.95
CA VAL A 22 0.12 6.33 4.37
C VAL A 22 1.54 6.63 4.81
N GLU A 23 1.67 7.58 5.73
CA GLU A 23 2.94 7.87 6.40
C GLU A 23 3.02 7.13 7.72
N LEU A 24 3.99 6.22 7.83
CA LEU A 24 4.26 5.46 9.04
C LEU A 24 5.55 5.95 9.68
N LYS A 25 5.52 6.14 11.02
CA LYS A 25 6.69 6.57 11.79
C LYS A 25 7.22 5.44 12.65
N LYS A 26 8.49 5.09 12.49
CA LYS A 26 9.20 4.12 13.32
C LYS A 26 10.56 4.70 13.72
N GLU A 27 10.89 4.62 15.02
CA GLU A 27 12.22 5.02 15.53
C GLU A 27 12.67 6.44 15.12
N GLY A 28 11.72 7.37 15.02
CA GLY A 28 12.00 8.76 14.65
C GLY A 28 11.97 9.03 13.14
N ALA A 29 12.05 8.02 12.28
CA ALA A 29 11.95 8.14 10.84
C ALA A 29 10.51 7.99 10.34
N THR A 30 10.14 8.77 9.32
CA THR A 30 8.86 8.68 8.62
C THR A 30 9.08 8.02 7.26
N HIS A 31 8.24 7.05 6.92
CA HIS A 31 8.24 6.34 5.65
C HIS A 31 6.86 6.39 5.02
N THR A 32 6.81 6.73 3.74
CA THR A 32 5.58 6.65 2.96
C THR A 32 5.45 5.24 2.39
N HIS A 33 4.31 4.59 2.64
CA HIS A 33 4.00 3.26 2.14
C HIS A 33 2.73 3.31 1.30
N ALA A 34 2.69 2.54 0.22
CA ALA A 34 1.47 2.35 -0.55
C ALA A 34 0.52 1.40 0.21
N VAL A 35 -0.77 1.75 0.26
CA VAL A 35 -1.77 1.00 1.03
C VAL A 35 -1.97 -0.39 0.44
N ASP A 36 -1.97 -0.50 -0.89
CA ASP A 36 -2.07 -1.77 -1.61
C ASP A 36 -0.92 -2.73 -1.27
N GLU A 37 0.31 -2.23 -1.13
CA GLU A 37 1.48 -3.02 -0.73
C GLU A 37 1.36 -3.52 0.72
N LEU A 38 0.89 -2.67 1.63
CA LEU A 38 0.65 -3.05 3.03
C LEU A 38 -0.45 -4.12 3.15
N VAL A 39 -1.57 -3.94 2.44
CA VAL A 39 -2.67 -4.91 2.42
C VAL A 39 -2.20 -6.22 1.80
N ALA A 40 -1.52 -6.19 0.65
CA ALA A 40 -1.02 -7.40 0.02
C ALA A 40 -0.05 -8.16 0.94
N ALA A 41 0.90 -7.45 1.58
CA ALA A 41 1.83 -8.09 2.51
C ALA A 41 1.12 -8.73 3.72
N ALA A 42 0.06 -8.11 4.23
CA ALA A 42 -0.69 -8.60 5.38
C ALA A 42 -1.61 -9.79 5.06
N PHE A 43 -2.26 -9.78 3.89
CA PHE A 43 -3.34 -10.73 3.55
C PHE A 43 -2.96 -11.76 2.48
N LEU A 44 -2.06 -11.43 1.55
CA LEU A 44 -1.61 -12.32 0.47
C LEU A 44 -0.24 -12.96 0.78
N GLY A 45 0.51 -12.42 1.75
CA GLY A 45 1.81 -12.92 2.17
C GLY A 45 2.98 -12.27 1.42
N PRO A 46 4.16 -12.93 1.34
CA PRO A 46 5.34 -12.32 0.75
C PRO A 46 5.23 -12.17 -0.77
N ALA A 47 5.62 -11.01 -1.28
CA ALA A 47 5.57 -10.68 -2.71
C ALA A 47 6.60 -11.44 -3.56
N ASN A 48 7.71 -11.92 -2.97
CA ASN A 48 8.77 -12.66 -3.66
C ASN A 48 9.26 -11.98 -4.95
N GLY A 49 9.49 -10.66 -4.89
CA GLY A 49 9.95 -9.85 -6.03
C GLY A 49 8.86 -9.45 -7.03
N ARG A 50 7.60 -9.82 -6.81
CA ARG A 50 6.47 -9.42 -7.65
C ARG A 50 5.87 -8.08 -7.22
N LYS A 51 5.19 -7.41 -8.15
CA LYS A 51 4.47 -6.16 -7.87
C LYS A 51 3.02 -6.45 -7.52
N VAL A 52 2.43 -5.58 -6.69
CA VAL A 52 0.99 -5.59 -6.42
C VAL A 52 0.27 -4.98 -7.61
N LEU A 53 -0.74 -5.69 -8.11
CA LEU A 53 -1.60 -5.27 -9.21
C LEU A 53 -3.06 -5.28 -8.76
N HIS A 54 -3.82 -4.31 -9.26
CA HIS A 54 -5.28 -4.22 -9.09
C HIS A 54 -5.98 -4.98 -10.21
N LYS A 55 -6.84 -5.95 -9.87
CA LYS A 55 -7.53 -6.80 -10.85
C LYS A 55 -8.52 -5.99 -11.70
N ASN A 56 -9.19 -5.02 -11.10
CA ASN A 56 -10.15 -4.13 -11.76
C ASN A 56 -9.51 -2.89 -12.43
N GLY A 57 -8.19 -2.70 -12.32
CA GLY A 57 -7.49 -1.52 -12.82
C GLY A 57 -7.70 -0.23 -12.00
N ASP A 58 -8.52 -0.26 -10.95
CA ASP A 58 -8.76 0.87 -10.06
C ASP A 58 -7.72 0.87 -8.93
N LEU A 59 -6.85 1.87 -8.93
CA LEU A 59 -5.76 2.02 -7.94
C LEU A 59 -6.24 2.49 -6.56
N SER A 60 -7.51 2.92 -6.44
CA SER A 60 -8.11 3.32 -5.18
C SER A 60 -8.74 2.15 -4.41
N ASP A 61 -8.98 1.02 -5.08
CA ASP A 61 -9.59 -0.19 -4.52
C ASP A 61 -8.54 -1.17 -4.00
N SER A 62 -7.97 -0.88 -2.83
CA SER A 62 -6.95 -1.73 -2.20
C SER A 62 -7.52 -2.91 -1.40
N ARG A 63 -8.76 -3.38 -1.66
CA ARG A 63 -9.32 -4.54 -0.95
C ARG A 63 -8.54 -5.83 -1.31
N PRO A 64 -8.25 -6.74 -0.35
CA PRO A 64 -7.45 -7.94 -0.61
C PRO A 64 -7.95 -8.78 -1.80
N GLU A 65 -9.27 -8.91 -1.96
CA GLU A 65 -9.88 -9.64 -3.06
C GLU A 65 -9.61 -9.02 -4.44
N ASN A 66 -9.31 -7.71 -4.50
CA ASN A 66 -8.95 -6.99 -5.73
C ASN A 66 -7.44 -7.00 -6.02
N LEU A 67 -6.60 -7.43 -5.07
CA LEU A 67 -5.15 -7.46 -5.23
C LEU A 67 -4.64 -8.79 -5.75
N LYS A 68 -3.55 -8.76 -6.51
CA LYS A 68 -2.75 -9.93 -6.88
C LYS A 68 -1.28 -9.56 -7.06
N TYR A 69 -0.40 -10.54 -6.90
CA TYR A 69 0.99 -10.40 -7.31
C TYR A 69 1.15 -10.71 -8.80
N GLY A 70 1.86 -9.85 -9.52
CA GLY A 70 2.18 -10.05 -10.93
C GLY A 70 3.62 -9.70 -11.27
N PRO A 71 4.08 -10.07 -12.48
CA PRO A 71 5.37 -9.64 -12.98
C PRO A 71 5.43 -8.11 -13.03
N TYR A 72 6.65 -7.57 -13.03
CA TYR A 72 6.85 -6.17 -13.40
C TYR A 72 6.17 -5.93 -14.76
N PRO A 73 5.43 -4.83 -14.98
CA PRO A 73 4.94 -4.53 -16.32
C PRO A 73 6.13 -4.54 -17.26
N ALA A 74 6.10 -5.40 -18.29
CA ALA A 74 7.10 -5.35 -19.35
C ALA A 74 7.15 -3.90 -19.83
N ASP A 75 8.35 -3.30 -19.91
CA ASP A 75 8.54 -1.91 -20.30
C ASP A 75 7.71 -1.60 -21.55
N THR A 76 6.54 -0.97 -21.38
CA THR A 76 5.76 -0.42 -22.49
C THR A 76 6.35 0.95 -22.80
N SER A 77 7.64 0.97 -23.16
CA SER A 77 8.28 2.09 -23.83
C SER A 77 8.21 1.78 -25.32
N ASN A 78 7.25 2.39 -26.02
CA ASN A 78 7.19 2.46 -27.47
C ASN A 78 7.53 3.88 -27.90
#